data_AF-Q12UD7-F1
#
_entry.id   AF-Q12UD7-F1
#
_cell.length_a   1.000
_cell.length_b   1.000
_cell.length_c   1.000
_cell.angle_alpha   90.00
_cell.angle_beta   90.00
_cell.angle_gamma   90.00
#
_symmetry.space_group_name_H-M   'P 1'
#
loop_
_entity.id
_entity.type
_entity.pdbx_description
1 polymer ?
#
loop_
_entity_poly.entity_id
_entity_poly.type
_entity_poly.pdbx_seq_one_letter_code
_entity_poly.pdbx_strand_id
1 'polypeptide(L)'
;MNINKLLYLFVITTMLIVPAASEENVFYNLSSKEISELSFYYQNNSTLPLNEFYTQSYEYNTEYPFYTYSLALKCRRIVMKMDMNDMASIHGTKIVIDDTFDEIENKHNEIVEQLAGLNENNLSFSGMEWLSLAENEFEESRHYLSISQENYDNKNFNGTLETLTKSNFAIYKAENLLNIAKLKNNESSKINHIQRTEDGDKTASKWIQVADEQIKIFSDSGNRKDILTSSEKILETAKQHYSAERYYLATMNAAEAKALADFGINYKNVVDHEDAIRSAERQMENTNESLSILFSNPEIDAPILVLHFEMAKIRLEEAKIKDSTSSIPLADTSIRNSLIAKEQANAVVDLKNTIETIDISSQSASEQIPLGISPLVGALGILIILRRIKG
;
A
#
# COMPACT_ATOMS: atom_id res chain seq x y z
N MET A 1 -43.37 11.52 30.19
CA MET A 1 -42.34 11.30 29.14
C MET A 1 -41.15 12.16 29.50
N ASN A 2 -40.04 11.53 29.93
CA ASN A 2 -38.97 12.21 30.69
C ASN A 2 -38.06 13.05 29.78
N ILE A 3 -37.93 14.35 30.08
CA ILE A 3 -37.07 15.33 29.41
C ILE A 3 -35.59 14.88 29.35
N ASN A 4 -35.14 14.05 30.30
CA ASN A 4 -33.78 13.50 30.32
C ASN A 4 -33.48 12.49 29.19
N LYS A 5 -34.50 11.86 28.58
CA LYS A 5 -34.30 11.01 27.39
C LYS A 5 -34.21 11.82 26.08
N LEU A 6 -34.73 13.04 26.07
CA LEU A 6 -34.62 13.93 24.90
C LEU A 6 -33.22 14.54 24.80
N LEU A 7 -32.56 14.80 25.93
CA LEU A 7 -31.19 15.30 25.99
C LEU A 7 -30.14 14.27 25.54
N TYR A 8 -30.35 12.97 25.81
CA TYR A 8 -29.47 11.92 25.28
C TYR A 8 -29.60 11.75 23.77
N LEU A 9 -30.77 12.03 23.19
CA LEU A 9 -30.96 12.01 21.74
C LEU A 9 -30.36 13.25 21.05
N PHE A 10 -30.18 14.35 21.80
CA PHE A 10 -29.66 15.62 21.28
C PHE A 10 -28.13 15.78 21.44
N VAL A 11 -27.50 15.01 22.33
CA VAL A 11 -26.03 14.98 22.48
C VAL A 11 -25.36 14.05 21.47
N ILE A 12 -26.10 13.10 20.88
CA ILE A 12 -25.60 12.27 19.76
C ILE A 12 -25.58 13.05 18.43
N THR A 13 -26.33 14.15 18.31
CA THR A 13 -26.41 14.93 17.07
C THR A 13 -25.44 16.11 16.96
N THR A 14 -24.59 16.38 17.95
CA THR A 14 -23.66 17.54 17.92
C THR A 14 -22.17 17.21 17.99
N MET A 15 -21.78 15.93 17.87
CA MET A 15 -20.38 15.53 17.58
C MET A 15 -20.19 14.84 16.22
N LEU A 16 -21.15 14.98 15.31
CA LEU A 16 -20.92 14.72 13.89
C LEU A 16 -20.35 15.98 13.23
N ILE A 17 -19.16 16.40 13.66
CA ILE A 17 -18.20 16.90 12.67
C ILE A 17 -17.52 15.63 12.15
N VAL A 18 -18.26 14.89 11.32
CA VAL A 18 -17.65 13.96 10.38
C VAL A 18 -16.75 14.84 9.53
N PRO A 19 -15.43 14.60 9.47
CA PRO A 19 -14.60 15.24 8.46
C PRO A 19 -15.29 14.99 7.12
N ALA A 20 -15.55 16.07 6.41
CA ALA A 20 -16.31 16.07 5.18
C ALA A 20 -15.89 14.91 4.25
N ALA A 21 -16.90 14.17 3.80
CA ALA A 21 -16.89 13.19 2.73
C ALA A 21 -16.07 11.90 2.97
N SER A 22 -16.80 10.83 3.31
CA SER A 22 -16.56 9.50 2.76
C SER A 22 -16.77 9.53 1.24
N GLU A 23 -15.94 10.28 0.51
CA GLU A 23 -15.89 10.16 -0.94
C GLU A 23 -15.50 8.71 -1.25
N GLU A 24 -16.33 8.02 -2.03
CA GLU A 24 -16.08 6.67 -2.53
C GLU A 24 -14.69 6.64 -3.18
N ASN A 25 -13.68 6.23 -2.41
CA ASN A 25 -12.32 6.11 -2.87
C ASN A 25 -12.03 4.66 -3.29
N VAL A 26 -10.90 4.46 -3.94
CA VAL A 26 -10.52 3.15 -4.49
C VAL A 26 -10.51 2.03 -3.44
N PHE A 27 -10.12 2.35 -2.20
CA PHE A 27 -10.09 1.40 -1.09
C PHE A 27 -11.51 0.99 -0.65
N TYR A 28 -12.42 1.96 -0.53
CA TYR A 28 -13.81 1.69 -0.18
C TYR A 28 -14.50 0.82 -1.24
N ASN A 29 -14.24 1.10 -2.52
CA ASN A 29 -14.81 0.33 -3.62
C ASN A 29 -14.31 -1.13 -3.63
N LEU A 30 -13.00 -1.33 -3.40
CA LEU A 30 -12.39 -2.65 -3.23
C LEU A 30 -13.07 -3.45 -2.11
N SER A 31 -13.09 -2.86 -0.92
CA SER A 31 -13.60 -3.50 0.28
C SER A 31 -15.10 -3.80 0.15
N SER A 32 -15.88 -2.83 -0.31
CA SER A 32 -17.34 -2.98 -0.46
C SER A 32 -17.69 -4.08 -1.46
N LYS A 33 -16.96 -4.17 -2.58
CA LYS A 33 -17.14 -5.25 -3.56
C LYS A 33 -16.85 -6.61 -2.93
N GLU A 34 -15.70 -6.75 -2.26
CA GLU A 34 -15.30 -8.01 -1.62
C GLU A 34 -16.30 -8.46 -0.55
N ILE A 35 -16.70 -7.54 0.34
CA ILE A 35 -17.69 -7.80 1.40
C ILE A 35 -19.04 -8.20 0.79
N SER A 36 -19.47 -7.53 -0.27
CA SER A 36 -20.73 -7.83 -0.96
C SER A 36 -20.72 -9.24 -1.56
N GLU A 37 -19.64 -9.64 -2.22
CA GLU A 37 -19.50 -10.99 -2.78
C GLU A 37 -19.44 -12.08 -1.69
N LEU A 38 -18.75 -11.81 -0.57
CA LEU A 38 -18.65 -12.75 0.55
C LEU A 38 -19.94 -12.87 1.37
N SER A 39 -20.85 -11.91 1.23
CA SER A 39 -22.10 -11.87 2.00
C SER A 39 -22.94 -13.14 1.83
N PHE A 40 -22.93 -13.72 0.62
CA PHE A 40 -23.61 -14.97 0.30
C PHE A 40 -23.19 -16.13 1.23
N TYR A 41 -21.91 -16.18 1.58
CA TYR A 41 -21.34 -17.23 2.44
C TYR A 41 -21.53 -16.93 3.92
N TYR A 42 -21.37 -15.67 4.34
CA TYR A 42 -21.26 -15.31 5.76
C TYR A 42 -22.54 -14.77 6.42
N GLN A 43 -23.41 -14.05 5.70
CA GLN A 43 -24.55 -13.34 6.33
C GLN A 43 -25.51 -14.26 7.11
N ASN A 44 -25.64 -15.52 6.70
CA ASN A 44 -26.51 -16.50 7.34
C ASN A 44 -25.75 -17.68 7.94
N ASN A 45 -24.43 -17.57 8.09
CA ASN A 45 -23.57 -18.67 8.56
C ASN A 45 -22.53 -18.17 9.57
N SER A 46 -22.96 -17.96 10.81
CA SER A 46 -22.09 -17.49 11.90
C SER A 46 -21.04 -18.52 12.34
N THR A 47 -21.14 -19.78 11.91
CA THR A 47 -20.18 -20.84 12.23
C THR A 47 -19.08 -21.00 11.19
N LEU A 48 -19.17 -20.27 10.07
CA LEU A 48 -18.14 -20.28 9.04
C LEU A 48 -16.81 -19.74 9.61
N PRO A 49 -15.65 -20.36 9.31
CA PRO A 49 -14.37 -19.87 9.84
C PRO A 49 -14.12 -18.41 9.46
N LEU A 50 -13.54 -17.65 10.39
CA LEU A 50 -13.27 -16.21 10.25
C LEU A 50 -14.53 -15.33 10.15
N ASN A 51 -15.69 -15.78 10.63
CA ASN A 51 -16.90 -14.95 10.68
C ASN A 51 -16.70 -13.61 11.43
N GLU A 52 -15.86 -13.59 12.46
CA GLU A 52 -15.47 -12.35 13.15
C GLU A 52 -14.75 -11.37 12.19
N PHE A 53 -13.86 -11.85 11.32
CA PHE A 53 -13.18 -10.98 10.35
C PHE A 53 -14.14 -10.44 9.30
N TYR A 54 -15.10 -11.25 8.82
CA TYR A 54 -16.16 -10.76 7.94
C TYR A 54 -17.01 -9.68 8.64
N THR A 55 -17.40 -9.91 9.89
CA THR A 55 -18.20 -8.95 10.68
C THR A 55 -17.44 -7.64 10.89
N GLN A 56 -16.17 -7.69 11.30
CA GLN A 56 -15.32 -6.50 11.42
C GLN A 56 -15.12 -5.79 10.07
N SER A 57 -14.99 -6.54 8.97
CA SER A 57 -14.89 -5.95 7.63
C SER A 57 -16.12 -5.12 7.30
N TYR A 58 -17.32 -5.64 7.62
CA TYR A 58 -18.58 -4.92 7.41
C TYR A 58 -18.71 -3.69 8.31
N GLU A 59 -18.38 -3.81 9.60
CA GLU A 59 -18.53 -2.73 10.59
C GLU A 59 -17.57 -1.56 10.36
N TYR A 60 -16.34 -1.84 9.92
CA TYR A 60 -15.27 -0.85 9.78
C TYR A 60 -15.10 -0.33 8.35
N ASN A 61 -15.86 -0.82 7.37
CA ASN A 61 -15.63 -0.55 5.94
C ASN A 61 -15.57 0.95 5.60
N THR A 62 -16.41 1.76 6.24
CA THR A 62 -16.48 3.20 5.97
C THR A 62 -15.29 3.96 6.54
N GLU A 63 -14.74 3.53 7.68
CA GLU A 63 -13.69 4.25 8.41
C GLU A 63 -12.28 3.74 8.08
N TYR A 64 -12.14 2.44 7.81
CA TYR A 64 -10.88 1.73 7.57
C TYR A 64 -10.94 0.80 6.36
N PRO A 65 -11.30 1.31 5.16
CA PRO A 65 -11.64 0.49 4.02
C PRO A 65 -10.53 -0.47 3.56
N PHE A 66 -9.25 -0.09 3.63
CA PHE A 66 -8.20 -0.97 3.12
C PHE A 66 -7.84 -2.09 4.10
N TYR A 67 -7.90 -1.82 5.39
CA TYR A 67 -7.84 -2.82 6.46
C TYR A 67 -8.99 -3.82 6.35
N THR A 68 -10.22 -3.35 6.11
CA THR A 68 -11.36 -4.24 5.93
C THR A 68 -11.26 -5.06 4.66
N TYR A 69 -10.72 -4.52 3.58
CA TYR A 69 -10.39 -5.31 2.38
C TYR A 69 -9.40 -6.44 2.72
N SER A 70 -8.34 -6.16 3.49
CA SER A 70 -7.37 -7.16 3.94
C SER A 70 -8.00 -8.27 4.80
N LEU A 71 -8.95 -7.92 5.69
CA LEU A 71 -9.72 -8.90 6.45
C LEU A 71 -10.66 -9.73 5.57
N ALA A 72 -11.37 -9.09 4.66
CA ALA A 72 -12.29 -9.75 3.73
C ALA A 72 -11.54 -10.74 2.80
N LEU A 73 -10.34 -10.39 2.33
CA LEU A 73 -9.48 -11.29 1.56
C LEU A 73 -9.09 -12.57 2.35
N LYS A 74 -8.94 -12.50 3.68
CA LYS A 74 -8.72 -13.72 4.49
C LYS A 74 -9.93 -14.63 4.47
N CYS A 75 -11.14 -14.06 4.53
CA CYS A 75 -12.40 -14.80 4.40
C CYS A 75 -12.54 -15.39 2.99
N ARG A 76 -12.21 -14.64 1.93
CA ARG A 76 -12.19 -15.12 0.55
C ARG A 76 -11.33 -16.36 0.38
N ARG A 77 -10.13 -16.35 0.93
CA ARG A 77 -9.23 -17.50 0.87
C ARG A 77 -9.83 -18.76 1.50
N ILE A 78 -10.58 -18.61 2.60
CA ILE A 78 -11.28 -19.72 3.24
C ILE A 78 -12.39 -20.26 2.33
N VAL A 79 -13.20 -19.37 1.75
CA VAL A 79 -14.26 -19.74 0.80
C VAL A 79 -13.68 -20.49 -0.40
N MET A 80 -12.64 -19.95 -1.05
CA MET A 80 -11.98 -20.61 -2.18
C MET A 80 -11.43 -21.99 -1.80
N LYS A 81 -10.88 -22.14 -0.58
CA LYS A 81 -10.42 -23.45 -0.09
C LYS A 81 -11.58 -24.43 0.09
N MET A 82 -12.71 -23.96 0.63
CA MET A 82 -13.90 -24.78 0.82
C MET A 82 -14.45 -25.24 -0.53
N ASP A 83 -14.65 -24.32 -1.47
CA ASP A 83 -15.15 -24.61 -2.81
C ASP A 83 -14.26 -25.63 -3.53
N MET A 84 -12.93 -25.47 -3.43
CA MET A 84 -11.98 -26.41 -4.03
C MET A 84 -12.04 -27.81 -3.40
N ASN A 85 -12.23 -27.91 -2.08
CA ASN A 85 -12.40 -29.20 -1.39
C ASN A 85 -13.75 -29.87 -1.72
N ASP A 86 -14.81 -29.08 -1.83
CA ASP A 86 -16.14 -29.57 -2.19
C ASP A 86 -16.12 -30.13 -3.62
N MET A 87 -15.53 -29.39 -4.56
CA MET A 87 -15.31 -29.87 -5.93
C MET A 87 -14.47 -31.14 -5.96
N ALA A 88 -13.38 -31.21 -5.19
CA ALA A 88 -12.53 -32.40 -5.12
C ALA A 88 -13.29 -33.62 -4.56
N SER A 89 -14.24 -33.40 -3.64
CA SER A 89 -15.08 -34.45 -3.06
C SER A 89 -16.14 -34.97 -4.03
N ILE A 90 -16.66 -34.10 -4.91
CA ILE A 90 -17.71 -34.44 -5.88
C ILE A 90 -17.11 -35.07 -7.15
N HIS A 91 -16.07 -34.46 -7.71
CA HIS A 91 -15.51 -34.82 -9.02
C HIS A 91 -14.26 -35.71 -8.91
N GLY A 92 -13.65 -35.77 -7.73
CA GLY A 92 -12.41 -36.49 -7.48
C GLY A 92 -11.20 -35.55 -7.51
N THR A 93 -10.32 -35.69 -6.51
CA THR A 93 -9.18 -34.79 -6.27
C THR A 93 -8.27 -34.60 -7.47
N LYS A 94 -7.95 -35.68 -8.20
CA LYS A 94 -7.05 -35.59 -9.34
C LYS A 94 -7.64 -34.73 -10.49
N ILE A 95 -8.92 -34.92 -10.80
CA ILE A 95 -9.59 -34.17 -11.86
C ILE A 95 -9.59 -32.67 -11.52
N VAL A 96 -9.95 -32.33 -10.29
CA VAL A 96 -9.94 -30.93 -9.83
C VAL A 96 -8.55 -30.32 -9.85
N ILE A 97 -7.51 -31.09 -9.48
CA ILE A 97 -6.12 -30.64 -9.57
C ILE A 97 -5.75 -30.34 -11.03
N ASP A 98 -6.02 -31.27 -11.94
CA ASP A 98 -5.68 -31.14 -13.36
C ASP A 98 -6.42 -29.93 -13.98
N ASP A 99 -7.72 -29.79 -13.73
CA ASP A 99 -8.54 -28.64 -14.18
C ASP A 99 -8.03 -27.30 -13.62
N THR A 100 -7.65 -27.28 -12.33
CA THR A 100 -7.14 -26.06 -11.68
C THR A 100 -5.76 -25.66 -12.20
N PHE A 101 -4.91 -26.63 -12.57
CA PHE A 101 -3.63 -26.32 -13.23
C PHE A 101 -3.87 -25.58 -14.55
N ASP A 102 -4.76 -26.11 -15.39
CA ASP A 102 -5.10 -25.50 -16.68
C ASP A 102 -5.70 -24.09 -16.51
N GLU A 103 -6.60 -23.90 -15.54
CA GLU A 103 -7.17 -22.59 -15.23
C GLU A 103 -6.10 -21.58 -14.81
N ILE A 104 -5.21 -21.98 -13.90
CA ILE A 104 -4.12 -21.13 -13.41
C ILE A 104 -3.16 -20.76 -14.55
N GLU A 105 -2.78 -21.71 -15.41
CA GLU A 105 -1.88 -21.45 -16.53
C GLU A 105 -2.50 -20.44 -17.52
N ASN A 106 -3.78 -20.62 -17.86
CA ASN A 106 -4.50 -19.66 -18.69
C ASN A 106 -4.54 -18.27 -18.07
N LYS A 107 -4.83 -18.20 -16.76
CA LYS A 107 -4.85 -16.94 -16.01
C LYS A 107 -3.48 -16.28 -15.91
N HIS A 108 -2.42 -17.07 -15.78
CA HIS A 108 -1.04 -16.56 -15.80
C HIS A 108 -0.73 -15.91 -17.14
N ASN A 109 -1.09 -16.54 -18.25
CA ASN A 109 -0.90 -15.98 -19.59
C ASN A 109 -1.69 -14.66 -19.75
N GLU A 110 -2.96 -14.62 -19.33
CA GLU A 110 -3.78 -13.40 -19.34
C GLU A 110 -3.14 -12.27 -18.52
N ILE A 111 -2.61 -12.57 -17.32
CA ILE A 111 -1.96 -11.56 -16.47
C ILE A 111 -0.66 -11.07 -17.10
N VAL A 112 0.16 -11.96 -17.66
CA VAL A 112 1.41 -11.59 -18.34
C VAL A 112 1.15 -10.61 -19.48
N GLU A 113 0.15 -10.88 -20.32
CA GLU A 113 -0.24 -9.97 -21.41
C GLU A 113 -0.68 -8.61 -20.89
N GLN A 114 -1.48 -8.58 -19.81
CA GLN A 114 -1.96 -7.34 -19.20
C GLN A 114 -0.84 -6.53 -18.53
N LEU A 115 0.11 -7.20 -17.86
CA LEU A 115 1.30 -6.58 -17.27
C LEU A 115 2.19 -5.98 -18.36
N ALA A 116 2.45 -6.73 -19.44
CA ALA A 116 3.22 -6.25 -20.59
C ALA A 116 2.57 -5.02 -21.22
N GLY A 117 1.25 -5.08 -21.48
CA GLY A 117 0.52 -3.94 -22.04
C GLY A 117 0.53 -2.70 -21.15
N LEU A 118 0.51 -2.85 -19.82
CA LEU A 118 0.66 -1.71 -18.91
C LEU A 118 2.10 -1.18 -18.83
N ASN A 119 3.11 -2.04 -18.92
CA ASN A 119 4.51 -1.64 -18.91
C ASN A 119 4.93 -0.91 -20.19
N GLU A 120 4.32 -1.23 -21.32
CA GLU A 120 4.51 -0.52 -22.59
C GLU A 120 3.81 0.85 -22.61
N ASN A 121 2.77 1.02 -21.78
CA ASN A 121 2.07 2.29 -21.62
C ASN A 121 2.73 3.11 -20.50
N ASN A 122 2.80 4.42 -20.70
CA ASN A 122 3.30 5.32 -19.67
C ASN A 122 2.35 5.26 -18.45
N LEU A 123 2.90 4.98 -17.26
CA LEU A 123 2.12 4.72 -16.06
C LEU A 123 2.02 5.97 -15.18
N SER A 124 0.82 6.27 -14.67
CA SER A 124 0.66 7.23 -13.58
C SER A 124 1.36 6.73 -12.32
N PHE A 125 1.72 7.65 -11.41
CA PHE A 125 2.37 7.27 -10.15
C PHE A 125 1.50 6.32 -9.34
N SER A 126 0.22 6.66 -9.10
CA SER A 126 -0.74 5.77 -8.43
C SER A 126 -0.94 4.45 -9.17
N GLY A 127 -0.99 4.45 -10.51
CA GLY A 127 -1.03 3.23 -11.31
C GLY A 127 0.20 2.32 -11.08
N MET A 128 1.40 2.90 -10.94
CA MET A 128 2.62 2.17 -10.60
C MET A 128 2.56 1.54 -9.20
N GLU A 129 2.00 2.22 -8.20
CA GLU A 129 1.85 1.68 -6.85
C GLU A 129 1.04 0.37 -6.86
N TRP A 130 -0.14 0.40 -7.51
CA TRP A 130 -1.02 -0.75 -7.62
C TRP A 130 -0.44 -1.84 -8.52
N LEU A 131 0.23 -1.47 -9.62
CA LEU A 131 0.86 -2.44 -10.50
C LEU A 131 1.99 -3.20 -9.78
N SER A 132 2.78 -2.50 -8.95
CA SER A 132 3.84 -3.15 -8.16
C SER A 132 3.27 -4.18 -7.19
N LEU A 133 2.12 -3.88 -6.56
CA LEU A 133 1.40 -4.85 -5.73
C LEU A 133 0.88 -6.04 -6.55
N ALA A 134 0.30 -5.79 -7.72
CA ALA A 134 -0.21 -6.84 -8.60
C ALA A 134 0.91 -7.78 -9.09
N GLU A 135 2.06 -7.24 -9.48
CA GLU A 135 3.26 -8.00 -9.86
C GLU A 135 3.74 -8.89 -8.71
N ASN A 136 3.74 -8.38 -7.48
CA ASN A 136 4.13 -9.18 -6.32
C ASN A 136 3.18 -10.36 -6.06
N GLU A 137 1.88 -10.13 -6.21
CA GLU A 137 0.86 -11.17 -6.04
C GLU A 137 0.91 -12.22 -7.16
N PHE A 138 1.16 -11.79 -8.39
CA PHE A 138 1.39 -12.70 -9.51
C PHE A 138 2.61 -13.60 -9.25
N GLU A 139 3.65 -13.07 -8.62
CA GLU A 139 4.88 -13.80 -8.32
C GLU A 139 4.71 -14.78 -7.16
N GLU A 140 3.92 -14.40 -6.15
CA GLU A 140 3.47 -15.33 -5.11
C GLU A 140 2.68 -16.49 -5.73
N SER A 141 1.84 -16.23 -6.73
CA SER A 141 1.15 -17.28 -7.48
C SER A 141 2.12 -18.23 -8.19
N ARG A 142 3.09 -17.72 -8.95
CA ARG A 142 4.10 -18.55 -9.64
C ARG A 142 4.89 -19.42 -8.67
N HIS A 143 5.24 -18.87 -7.50
CA HIS A 143 5.94 -19.61 -6.46
C HIS A 143 5.10 -20.80 -5.94
N TYR A 144 3.83 -20.56 -5.58
CA TYR A 144 2.96 -21.64 -5.10
C TYR A 144 2.58 -22.65 -6.18
N LEU A 145 2.44 -22.22 -7.44
CA LEU A 145 2.23 -23.11 -8.57
C LEU A 145 3.42 -24.08 -8.72
N SER A 146 4.65 -23.58 -8.62
CA SER A 146 5.85 -24.42 -8.66
C SER A 146 5.89 -25.44 -7.52
N ILE A 147 5.57 -25.04 -6.29
CA ILE A 147 5.47 -25.97 -5.14
C ILE A 147 4.35 -26.99 -5.36
N SER A 148 3.25 -26.58 -5.98
CA SER A 148 2.12 -27.47 -6.29
C SER A 148 2.52 -28.57 -7.28
N GLN A 149 3.24 -28.21 -8.35
CA GLN A 149 3.77 -29.15 -9.33
C GLN A 149 4.71 -30.17 -8.67
N GLU A 150 5.62 -29.72 -7.80
CA GLU A 150 6.50 -30.60 -7.04
C GLU A 150 5.71 -31.58 -6.14
N ASN A 151 4.67 -31.10 -5.45
CA ASN A 151 3.80 -31.96 -4.65
C ASN A 151 3.06 -32.99 -5.52
N TYR A 152 2.60 -32.58 -6.70
CA TYR A 152 1.87 -33.45 -7.62
C TYR A 152 2.75 -34.59 -8.15
N ASP A 153 3.98 -34.26 -8.56
CA ASP A 153 4.98 -35.24 -9.02
C ASP A 153 5.32 -36.25 -7.91
N ASN A 154 5.35 -35.79 -6.67
CA ASN A 154 5.53 -36.62 -5.47
C ASN A 154 4.25 -37.35 -5.02
N LYS A 155 3.15 -37.26 -5.78
CA LYS A 155 1.83 -37.86 -5.49
C LYS A 155 1.22 -37.40 -4.17
N ASN A 156 1.63 -36.24 -3.66
CA ASN A 156 1.07 -35.59 -2.48
C ASN A 156 -0.15 -34.73 -2.86
N PHE A 157 -1.25 -35.36 -3.25
CA PHE A 157 -2.43 -34.66 -3.78
C PHE A 157 -3.05 -33.65 -2.79
N ASN A 158 -3.00 -33.92 -1.48
CA ASN A 158 -3.48 -32.98 -0.47
C ASN A 158 -2.60 -31.72 -0.42
N GLY A 159 -1.27 -31.90 -0.48
CA GLY A 159 -0.32 -30.79 -0.57
C GLY A 159 -0.47 -30.00 -1.87
N THR A 160 -0.69 -30.69 -2.99
CA THR A 160 -1.00 -30.07 -4.29
C THR A 160 -2.24 -29.20 -4.18
N LEU A 161 -3.38 -29.72 -3.69
CA LEU A 161 -4.62 -28.97 -3.60
C LEU A 161 -4.49 -27.72 -2.70
N GLU A 162 -3.80 -27.85 -1.56
CA GLU A 162 -3.57 -26.72 -0.66
C GLU A 162 -2.73 -25.61 -1.33
N THR A 163 -1.68 -26.01 -2.06
CA THR A 163 -0.77 -25.06 -2.72
C THR A 163 -1.38 -24.47 -3.99
N LEU A 164 -2.21 -25.21 -4.74
CA LEU A 164 -3.06 -24.68 -5.79
C LEU A 164 -4.04 -23.64 -5.27
N THR A 165 -4.69 -23.89 -4.13
CA THR A 165 -5.58 -22.89 -3.51
C THR A 165 -4.83 -21.59 -3.23
N LYS A 166 -3.58 -21.66 -2.74
CA LYS A 166 -2.74 -20.48 -2.49
C LYS A 166 -2.38 -19.76 -3.79
N SER A 167 -1.99 -20.52 -4.81
CA SER A 167 -1.68 -19.99 -6.15
C SER A 167 -2.88 -19.27 -6.78
N ASN A 168 -4.06 -19.90 -6.74
CA ASN A 168 -5.29 -19.33 -7.30
C ASN A 168 -5.75 -18.07 -6.52
N PHE A 169 -5.64 -18.10 -5.19
CA PHE A 169 -5.93 -16.92 -4.38
C PHE A 169 -4.97 -15.74 -4.67
N ALA A 170 -3.70 -16.02 -4.96
CA ALA A 170 -2.75 -14.99 -5.36
C ALA A 170 -3.08 -14.40 -6.75
N ILE A 171 -3.56 -15.21 -7.72
CA ILE A 171 -4.10 -14.72 -9.00
C ILE A 171 -5.29 -13.79 -8.76
N TYR A 172 -6.24 -14.20 -7.92
CA TYR A 172 -7.40 -13.38 -7.58
C TYR A 172 -7.00 -12.00 -7.04
N LYS A 173 -6.01 -11.96 -6.14
CA LYS A 173 -5.45 -10.70 -5.64
C LYS A 173 -4.81 -9.89 -6.77
N ALA A 174 -3.96 -10.52 -7.58
CA ALA A 174 -3.27 -9.88 -8.69
C ALA A 174 -4.25 -9.24 -9.69
N GLU A 175 -5.32 -9.95 -10.09
CA GLU A 175 -6.33 -9.42 -11.01
C GLU A 175 -7.06 -8.19 -10.43
N ASN A 176 -7.45 -8.23 -9.15
CA ASN A 176 -8.10 -7.10 -8.49
C ASN A 176 -7.20 -5.85 -8.46
N LEU A 177 -5.93 -6.03 -8.08
CA LEU A 177 -4.94 -4.95 -8.03
C LEU A 177 -4.62 -4.40 -9.42
N LEU A 178 -4.51 -5.29 -10.42
CA LEU A 178 -4.24 -4.93 -11.80
C LEU A 178 -5.37 -4.11 -12.43
N ASN A 179 -6.62 -4.47 -12.11
CA ASN A 179 -7.79 -3.69 -12.54
C ASN A 179 -7.75 -2.26 -11.99
N ILE A 180 -7.27 -2.07 -10.76
CA ILE A 180 -7.10 -0.75 -10.18
C ILE A 180 -5.95 0.00 -10.82
N ALA A 181 -4.82 -0.67 -11.04
CA ALA A 181 -3.69 -0.07 -11.73
C ALA A 181 -4.11 0.51 -13.08
N LYS A 182 -4.92 -0.23 -13.86
CA LYS A 182 -5.52 0.25 -15.12
C LYS A 182 -6.44 1.44 -14.92
N LEU A 183 -7.35 1.38 -13.95
CA LEU A 183 -8.28 2.46 -13.63
C LEU A 183 -7.52 3.76 -13.33
N LYS A 184 -6.56 3.69 -12.40
CA LYS A 184 -5.74 4.83 -11.97
C LYS A 184 -4.83 5.35 -13.07
N ASN A 185 -4.38 4.48 -13.97
CA ASN A 185 -3.64 4.92 -15.14
C ASN A 185 -4.51 5.74 -16.11
N ASN A 186 -5.77 5.34 -16.29
CA ASN A 186 -6.71 6.03 -17.18
C ASN A 186 -7.27 7.34 -16.59
N GLU A 187 -7.36 7.45 -15.26
CA GLU A 187 -7.86 8.64 -14.56
C GLU A 187 -6.81 9.76 -14.44
N SER A 188 -5.52 9.41 -14.50
CA SER A 188 -4.44 10.38 -14.29
C SER A 188 -4.29 11.35 -15.46
N SER A 189 -4.26 12.64 -15.15
CA SER A 189 -3.95 13.70 -16.12
C SER A 189 -2.45 13.84 -16.40
N LYS A 190 -1.60 13.34 -15.49
CA LYS A 190 -0.15 13.23 -15.67
C LYS A 190 0.21 11.78 -15.92
N ILE A 191 0.64 11.54 -17.14
CA ILE A 191 1.15 10.26 -17.58
C ILE A 191 2.67 10.35 -17.44
N ASN A 192 3.23 9.68 -16.44
CA ASN A 192 4.68 9.70 -16.24
C ASN A 192 5.32 8.81 -17.30
N HIS A 193 6.00 9.46 -18.25
CA HIS A 193 6.68 8.79 -19.32
C HIS A 193 7.81 7.93 -18.76
N ILE A 194 7.81 6.63 -19.09
CA ILE A 194 8.92 5.67 -19.01
C ILE A 194 10.11 6.15 -18.16
N GLN A 195 10.18 5.74 -16.89
CA GLN A 195 11.42 5.79 -16.09
C GLN A 195 11.34 4.85 -14.87
N ARG A 196 11.04 3.58 -15.14
CA ARG A 196 10.83 2.56 -14.10
C ARG A 196 12.11 1.97 -13.51
N THR A 197 13.28 2.14 -14.13
CA THR A 197 14.49 1.48 -13.64
C THR A 197 15.43 2.41 -12.90
N GLU A 198 16.00 3.43 -13.54
CA GLU A 198 17.13 4.17 -12.93
C GLU A 198 16.72 5.07 -11.74
N ASP A 199 15.55 5.72 -11.80
CA ASP A 199 15.09 6.64 -10.75
C ASP A 199 14.45 5.93 -9.55
N GLY A 200 13.70 4.86 -9.86
CA GLY A 200 13.22 3.91 -8.87
C GLY A 200 14.39 3.24 -8.15
N ASP A 201 15.40 2.78 -8.90
CA ASP A 201 16.65 2.22 -8.37
C ASP A 201 17.31 3.21 -7.40
N LYS A 202 17.62 4.42 -7.86
CA LYS A 202 18.27 5.45 -7.03
C LYS A 202 17.54 5.68 -5.72
N THR A 203 16.21 5.79 -5.77
CA THR A 203 15.40 6.01 -4.55
C THR A 203 15.42 4.79 -3.64
N ALA A 204 15.18 3.59 -4.19
CA ALA A 204 15.18 2.36 -3.42
C ALA A 204 16.55 2.09 -2.78
N SER A 205 17.63 2.28 -3.53
CA SER A 205 19.01 2.14 -3.06
C SER A 205 19.31 3.10 -1.90
N LYS A 206 18.91 4.38 -2.04
CA LYS A 206 19.02 5.39 -0.96
C LYS A 206 18.28 4.92 0.30
N TRP A 207 17.02 4.48 0.18
CA TRP A 207 16.24 4.05 1.34
C TRP A 207 16.77 2.77 1.99
N ILE A 208 17.27 1.81 1.20
CA ILE A 208 17.96 0.62 1.70
C ILE A 208 19.20 1.03 2.50
N GLN A 209 20.00 1.96 1.99
CA GLN A 209 21.18 2.45 2.72
C GLN A 209 20.80 3.12 4.04
N VAL A 210 19.80 4.00 4.03
CA VAL A 210 19.31 4.67 5.25
C VAL A 210 18.82 3.63 6.27
N ALA A 211 18.11 2.59 5.83
CA ALA A 211 17.66 1.51 6.69
C ALA A 211 18.83 0.67 7.25
N ASP A 212 19.81 0.30 6.42
CA ASP A 212 21.03 -0.41 6.84
C ASP A 212 21.78 0.38 7.93
N GLU A 213 21.96 1.70 7.73
CA GLU A 213 22.62 2.58 8.71
C GLU A 213 21.85 2.63 10.03
N GLN A 214 20.52 2.74 9.97
CA GLN A 214 19.68 2.81 11.16
C GLN A 214 19.64 1.47 11.93
N ILE A 215 19.59 0.34 11.23
CA ILE A 215 19.66 -0.99 11.84
C ILE A 215 21.01 -1.20 12.51
N LYS A 216 22.11 -0.72 11.92
CA LYS A 216 23.43 -0.79 12.53
C LYS A 216 23.48 -0.02 13.86
N ILE A 217 22.94 1.20 13.89
CA ILE A 217 22.81 1.99 15.13
C ILE A 217 21.95 1.24 16.17
N PHE A 218 20.86 0.61 15.73
CA PHE A 218 19.98 -0.15 16.62
C PHE A 218 20.67 -1.39 17.19
N SER A 219 21.40 -2.14 16.38
CA SER A 219 22.20 -3.30 16.80
C SER A 219 23.19 -2.91 17.89
N ASP A 220 23.87 -1.77 17.75
CA ASP A 220 24.85 -1.26 18.72
C ASP A 220 24.20 -0.87 20.07
N SER A 221 22.90 -0.56 20.08
CA SER A 221 22.16 -0.22 21.31
C SER A 221 21.88 -1.41 22.25
N GLY A 222 21.89 -2.64 21.71
CA GLY A 222 21.67 -3.88 22.48
C GLY A 222 20.25 -4.13 22.99
N ASN A 223 19.27 -3.30 22.64
CA ASN A 223 17.88 -3.39 23.13
C ASN A 223 16.95 -4.13 22.15
N ARG A 224 15.83 -4.69 22.65
CA ARG A 224 14.69 -5.21 21.84
C ARG A 224 15.09 -6.09 20.63
N LYS A 225 15.84 -7.17 20.89
CA LYS A 225 16.34 -8.10 19.85
C LYS A 225 15.25 -8.66 18.92
N ASP A 226 14.02 -8.79 19.41
CA ASP A 226 12.84 -9.18 18.63
C ASP A 226 12.53 -8.18 17.50
N ILE A 227 12.60 -6.88 17.80
CA ILE A 227 12.40 -5.81 16.82
C ILE A 227 13.58 -5.73 15.87
N LEU A 228 14.81 -5.94 16.36
CA LEU A 228 16.01 -5.95 15.52
C LEU A 228 15.92 -7.03 14.45
N THR A 229 15.62 -8.27 14.86
CA THR A 229 15.46 -9.42 13.95
C THR A 229 14.36 -9.16 12.92
N SER A 230 13.27 -8.52 13.33
CA SER A 230 12.16 -8.18 12.43
C SER A 230 12.58 -7.14 11.38
N SER A 231 13.29 -6.10 11.82
CA SER A 231 13.82 -5.04 10.95
C SER A 231 14.83 -5.58 9.94
N GLU A 232 15.77 -6.43 10.37
CA GLU A 232 16.75 -7.10 9.48
C GLU A 232 16.06 -7.96 8.42
N LYS A 233 15.04 -8.74 8.81
CA LYS A 233 14.27 -9.56 7.88
C LYS A 233 13.54 -8.72 6.83
N ILE A 234 12.93 -7.61 7.24
CA ILE A 234 12.21 -6.71 6.32
C ILE A 234 13.20 -6.03 5.36
N LEU A 235 14.38 -5.63 5.84
CA LEU A 235 15.41 -5.06 4.97
C LEU A 235 15.93 -6.07 3.95
N GLU A 236 16.06 -7.34 4.32
CA GLU A 236 16.39 -8.40 3.36
C GLU A 236 15.30 -8.56 2.29
N THR A 237 14.01 -8.51 2.68
CA THR A 237 12.91 -8.48 1.71
C THR A 237 13.00 -7.26 0.78
N ALA A 238 13.38 -6.08 1.30
CA ALA A 238 13.61 -4.89 0.48
C ALA A 238 14.72 -5.10 -0.55
N LYS A 239 15.85 -5.71 -0.15
CA LYS A 239 16.97 -6.07 -1.02
C LYS A 239 16.59 -7.10 -2.09
N GLN A 240 15.73 -8.05 -1.75
CA GLN A 240 15.16 -9.01 -2.70
C GLN A 240 14.28 -8.33 -3.75
N HIS A 241 13.37 -7.44 -3.33
CA HIS A 241 12.57 -6.65 -4.26
C HIS A 241 13.43 -5.75 -5.16
N TYR A 242 14.45 -5.12 -4.59
CA TYR A 242 15.39 -4.30 -5.35
C TYR A 242 16.10 -5.12 -6.44
N SER A 243 16.60 -6.31 -6.07
CA SER A 243 17.26 -7.23 -7.02
C SER A 243 16.33 -7.75 -8.11
N ALA A 244 15.01 -7.73 -7.86
CA ALA A 244 13.97 -8.08 -8.82
C ALA A 244 13.38 -6.84 -9.55
N GLU A 245 14.04 -5.68 -9.45
CA GLU A 245 13.65 -4.41 -10.07
C GLU A 245 12.27 -3.88 -9.61
N ARG A 246 11.78 -4.32 -8.44
CA ARG A 246 10.51 -3.89 -7.83
C ARG A 246 10.73 -2.73 -6.87
N TYR A 247 11.17 -1.59 -7.41
CA TYR A 247 11.69 -0.48 -6.61
C TYR A 247 10.67 0.18 -5.68
N TYR A 248 9.38 0.19 -6.02
CA TYR A 248 8.34 0.67 -5.10
C TYR A 248 8.31 -0.18 -3.83
N LEU A 249 8.22 -1.51 -3.96
CA LEU A 249 8.17 -2.42 -2.81
C LEU A 249 9.49 -2.42 -2.03
N ALA A 250 10.62 -2.32 -2.72
CA ALA A 250 11.93 -2.18 -2.09
C ALA A 250 11.98 -0.92 -1.20
N THR A 251 11.51 0.21 -1.73
CA THR A 251 11.45 1.49 -1.02
C THR A 251 10.53 1.41 0.20
N MET A 252 9.32 0.85 0.05
CA MET A 252 8.34 0.74 1.13
C MET A 252 8.79 -0.20 2.25
N ASN A 253 9.43 -1.33 1.91
CA ASN A 253 9.98 -2.25 2.91
C ASN A 253 11.23 -1.67 3.59
N ALA A 254 12.08 -0.94 2.86
CA ALA A 254 13.23 -0.25 3.47
C ALA A 254 12.76 0.81 4.48
N ALA A 255 11.72 1.58 4.13
CA ALA A 255 11.10 2.55 5.04
C ALA A 255 10.49 1.86 6.28
N GLU A 256 9.83 0.72 6.12
CA GLU A 256 9.33 -0.08 7.24
C GLU A 256 10.47 -0.58 8.14
N ALA A 257 11.54 -1.13 7.56
CA ALA A 257 12.70 -1.61 8.30
C ALA A 257 13.33 -0.49 9.12
N LYS A 258 13.53 0.68 8.51
CA LYS A 258 14.01 1.89 9.19
C LYS A 258 13.09 2.29 10.35
N ALA A 259 11.77 2.35 10.13
CA ALA A 259 10.80 2.73 11.16
C ALA A 259 10.83 1.79 12.37
N LEU A 260 11.00 0.48 12.14
CA LEU A 260 11.14 -0.49 13.22
C LEU A 260 12.45 -0.34 13.98
N ALA A 261 13.56 -0.03 13.30
CA ALA A 261 14.82 0.29 13.96
C ALA A 261 14.69 1.55 14.82
N ASP A 262 14.05 2.60 14.30
CA ASP A 262 13.76 3.84 15.03
C ASP A 262 12.88 3.58 16.26
N PHE A 263 11.87 2.72 16.13
CA PHE A 263 11.06 2.29 17.27
C PHE A 263 11.92 1.59 18.33
N GLY A 264 12.76 0.64 17.92
CA GLY A 264 13.64 -0.10 18.81
C GLY A 264 14.68 0.75 19.56
N ILE A 265 15.17 1.81 18.92
CA ILE A 265 16.13 2.76 19.52
C ILE A 265 15.42 3.73 20.48
N ASN A 266 14.33 4.34 20.03
CA ASN A 266 13.76 5.52 20.67
C ASN A 266 12.64 5.20 21.67
N TYR A 267 11.93 4.09 21.48
CA TYR A 267 10.81 3.72 22.33
C TYR A 267 11.23 2.80 23.48
N LYS A 268 11.32 3.36 24.68
CA LYS A 268 11.57 2.58 25.91
C LYS A 268 10.32 1.80 26.27
N ASN A 269 10.51 0.56 26.75
CA ASN A 269 9.40 -0.27 27.25
C ASN A 269 8.58 0.50 28.29
N VAL A 270 7.34 0.82 27.94
CA VAL A 270 6.40 1.46 28.87
C VAL A 270 5.73 0.35 29.69
N VAL A 271 5.77 0.50 31.01
CA VAL A 271 5.20 -0.48 31.96
C VAL A 271 3.80 -0.06 32.41
N ASP A 272 3.47 1.23 32.29
CA ASP A 272 2.16 1.78 32.63
C ASP A 272 1.26 1.93 31.38
N HIS A 273 0.02 1.45 31.49
CA HIS A 273 -0.90 1.45 30.36
C HIS A 273 -1.38 2.84 29.94
N GLU A 274 -1.55 3.80 30.86
CA GLU A 274 -1.96 5.17 30.50
C GLU A 274 -0.83 5.92 29.78
N ASP A 275 0.41 5.72 30.21
CA ASP A 275 1.60 6.24 29.51
C ASP A 275 1.74 5.62 28.11
N ALA A 276 1.42 4.33 27.95
CA ALA A 276 1.51 3.63 26.67
C ALA A 276 0.47 4.19 25.67
N ILE A 277 -0.79 4.33 26.10
CA ILE A 277 -1.85 4.95 25.30
C ILE A 277 -1.49 6.39 24.93
N ARG A 278 -1.08 7.22 25.90
CA ARG A 278 -0.68 8.63 25.62
C ARG A 278 0.48 8.73 24.63
N SER A 279 1.41 7.79 24.69
CA SER A 279 2.52 7.72 23.73
C SER A 279 2.03 7.36 22.33
N ALA A 280 1.09 6.42 22.23
CA ALA A 280 0.46 6.05 20.97
C ALA A 280 -0.38 7.18 20.37
N GLU A 281 -1.16 7.89 21.19
CA GLU A 281 -1.92 9.08 20.76
C GLU A 281 -0.99 10.16 20.19
N ARG A 282 0.08 10.52 20.92
CA ARG A 282 1.05 11.50 20.45
C ARG A 282 1.71 11.09 19.14
N GLN A 283 2.07 9.80 19.01
CA GLN A 283 2.66 9.31 17.77
C GLN A 283 1.66 9.38 16.62
N MET A 284 0.38 9.05 16.87
CA MET A 284 -0.69 9.15 15.88
C MET A 284 -0.95 10.59 15.43
N GLU A 285 -0.96 11.55 16.34
CA GLU A 285 -1.09 12.98 16.01
C GLU A 285 0.05 13.43 15.08
N ASN A 286 1.30 13.16 15.47
CA ASN A 286 2.48 13.50 14.67
C ASN A 286 2.46 12.87 13.27
N THR A 287 2.01 11.62 13.17
CA THR A 287 1.89 10.91 11.90
C THR A 287 0.76 11.52 11.06
N ASN A 288 -0.40 11.79 11.64
CA ASN A 288 -1.53 12.38 10.92
C ASN A 288 -1.19 13.75 10.33
N GLU A 289 -0.45 14.58 11.07
CA GLU A 289 0.08 15.85 10.55
C GLU A 289 0.98 15.63 9.33
N SER A 290 1.88 14.65 9.40
CA SER A 290 2.81 14.31 8.31
C SER A 290 2.08 13.77 7.06
N LEU A 291 0.97 13.04 7.24
CA LEU A 291 0.19 12.43 6.17
C LEU A 291 -0.82 13.37 5.51
N SER A 292 -1.22 14.45 6.18
CA SER A 292 -2.27 15.37 5.71
C SER A 292 -2.03 15.92 4.30
N ILE A 293 -0.76 16.20 3.97
CA ILE A 293 -0.33 16.70 2.65
C ILE A 293 -0.44 15.61 1.58
N LEU A 294 -0.13 14.36 1.93
CA LEU A 294 -0.17 13.21 1.02
C LEU A 294 -1.59 12.80 0.68
N PHE A 295 -2.48 12.70 1.68
CA PHE A 295 -3.87 12.30 1.44
C PHE A 295 -4.68 13.36 0.68
N SER A 296 -4.16 14.58 0.55
CA SER A 296 -4.74 15.62 -0.29
C SER A 296 -4.26 15.56 -1.75
N ASN A 297 -3.32 14.67 -2.08
CA ASN A 297 -2.77 14.53 -3.43
C ASN A 297 -3.47 13.41 -4.21
N PRO A 298 -4.28 13.72 -5.25
CA PRO A 298 -5.01 12.70 -6.01
C PRO A 298 -4.11 11.79 -6.87
N GLU A 299 -2.82 12.11 -7.02
CA GLU A 299 -1.86 11.33 -7.79
C GLU A 299 -1.12 10.27 -6.95
N ILE A 300 -1.42 10.18 -5.65
CA ILE A 300 -0.83 9.22 -4.71
C ILE A 300 -1.95 8.46 -4.01
N ASP A 301 -1.94 7.14 -4.12
CA ASP A 301 -2.83 6.29 -3.32
C ASP A 301 -2.11 5.71 -2.09
N ALA A 302 -0.83 5.33 -2.23
CA ALA A 302 0.01 4.77 -1.17
C ALA A 302 -0.65 3.62 -0.35
N PRO A 303 -1.12 2.53 -1.01
CA PRO A 303 -1.86 1.45 -0.36
C PRO A 303 -1.19 0.85 0.88
N ILE A 304 0.13 0.56 0.82
CA ILE A 304 0.86 -0.05 1.94
C ILE A 304 0.85 0.89 3.17
N LEU A 305 1.09 2.19 2.94
CA LEU A 305 1.03 3.21 3.97
C LEU A 305 -0.37 3.31 4.58
N VAL A 306 -1.40 3.37 3.74
CA VAL A 306 -2.80 3.46 4.18
C VAL A 306 -3.14 2.28 5.10
N LEU A 307 -2.74 1.06 4.74
CA LEU A 307 -2.95 -0.12 5.58
C LEU A 307 -2.33 0.03 6.96
N HIS A 308 -1.04 0.43 7.03
CA HIS A 308 -0.38 0.65 8.31
C HIS A 308 -1.05 1.77 9.12
N PHE A 309 -1.45 2.86 8.49
CA PHE A 309 -2.09 3.96 9.19
C PHE A 309 -3.46 3.57 9.77
N GLU A 310 -4.29 2.84 9.01
CA GLU A 310 -5.56 2.30 9.48
C GLU A 310 -5.36 1.28 10.61
N MET A 311 -4.38 0.37 10.47
CA MET A 311 -4.01 -0.56 11.55
C MET A 311 -3.57 0.19 12.81
N ALA A 312 -2.83 1.28 12.68
CA ALA A 312 -2.38 2.08 13.82
C ALA A 312 -3.56 2.68 14.60
N LYS A 313 -4.56 3.23 13.89
CA LYS A 313 -5.79 3.77 14.48
C LYS A 313 -6.59 2.69 15.22
N ILE A 314 -6.85 1.57 14.55
CA ILE A 314 -7.62 0.47 15.14
C ILE A 314 -6.97 -0.05 16.42
N ARG A 315 -5.65 -0.25 16.41
CA ARG A 315 -4.92 -0.74 17.60
C ARG A 315 -4.92 0.27 18.74
N LEU A 316 -4.93 1.57 18.44
CA LEU A 316 -5.08 2.61 19.46
C LEU A 316 -6.48 2.56 20.09
N GLU A 317 -7.53 2.46 19.28
CA GLU A 317 -8.91 2.38 19.79
C GLU A 317 -9.15 1.11 20.61
N GLU A 318 -8.61 -0.03 20.17
CA GLU A 318 -8.63 -1.27 20.95
C GLU A 318 -7.84 -1.11 22.26
N ALA A 319 -6.68 -0.46 22.25
CA ALA A 319 -5.88 -0.24 23.46
C ALA A 319 -6.62 0.58 24.53
N LYS A 320 -7.44 1.55 24.12
CA LYS A 320 -8.22 2.42 25.01
C LYS A 320 -9.33 1.68 25.78
N ILE A 321 -9.85 0.58 25.24
CA ILE A 321 -11.01 -0.13 25.80
C ILE A 321 -10.65 -1.47 26.47
N LYS A 322 -9.39 -1.90 26.40
CA LYS A 322 -8.91 -3.16 26.98
C LYS A 322 -8.21 -2.95 28.32
N ASP A 323 -8.04 -4.03 29.08
CA ASP A 323 -7.25 -4.02 30.32
C ASP A 323 -5.76 -3.76 30.07
N SER A 324 -5.00 -3.46 31.12
CA SER A 324 -3.58 -3.10 31.02
C SER A 324 -2.70 -4.18 30.35
N THR A 325 -2.99 -5.47 30.59
CA THR A 325 -2.24 -6.59 30.01
C THR A 325 -2.36 -6.61 28.49
N SER A 326 -3.53 -6.26 27.97
CA SER A 326 -3.81 -6.25 26.54
C SER A 326 -3.53 -4.88 25.90
N SER A 327 -3.70 -3.79 26.66
CA SER A 327 -3.59 -2.42 26.18
C SER A 327 -2.16 -2.05 25.79
N ILE A 328 -1.15 -2.42 26.59
CA ILE A 328 0.25 -2.07 26.30
C ILE A 328 0.72 -2.67 24.96
N PRO A 329 0.57 -3.98 24.68
CA PRO A 329 0.93 -4.53 23.37
C PRO A 329 0.17 -3.92 22.18
N LEU A 330 -1.09 -3.52 22.39
CA LEU A 330 -1.90 -2.85 21.37
C LEU A 330 -1.39 -1.43 21.09
N ALA A 331 -1.07 -0.66 22.14
CA ALA A 331 -0.46 0.66 22.03
C ALA A 331 0.93 0.59 21.34
N ASP A 332 1.78 -0.37 21.73
CA ASP A 332 3.06 -0.64 21.04
C ASP A 332 2.86 -0.94 19.55
N THR A 333 1.83 -1.70 19.21
CA THR A 333 1.49 -2.02 17.82
C THR A 333 0.98 -0.80 17.07
N SER A 334 0.19 0.05 17.71
CA SER A 334 -0.24 1.33 17.15
C SER A 334 0.95 2.23 16.84
N ILE A 335 1.87 2.40 17.79
CA ILE A 335 3.08 3.23 17.62
C ILE A 335 3.93 2.71 16.46
N ARG A 336 4.18 1.40 16.39
CA ARG A 336 4.96 0.79 15.29
C ARG A 336 4.33 1.08 13.94
N ASN A 337 3.04 0.79 13.77
CA ASN A 337 2.35 1.01 12.50
C ASN A 337 2.28 2.50 12.14
N SER A 338 2.14 3.38 13.13
CA SER A 338 2.17 4.83 12.93
C SER A 338 3.54 5.32 12.43
N LEU A 339 4.64 4.84 13.04
CA LEU A 339 6.00 5.14 12.59
C LEU A 339 6.26 4.60 11.18
N ILE A 340 5.82 3.37 10.89
CA ILE A 340 5.94 2.77 9.55
C ILE A 340 5.21 3.63 8.51
N ALA A 341 3.95 3.97 8.76
CA ALA A 341 3.17 4.81 7.84
C ALA A 341 3.85 6.17 7.61
N LYS A 342 4.43 6.78 8.65
CA LYS A 342 5.16 8.04 8.53
C LYS A 342 6.42 7.92 7.66
N GLU A 343 7.25 6.90 7.88
CA GLU A 343 8.47 6.72 7.08
C GLU A 343 8.14 6.32 5.64
N GLN A 344 7.13 5.49 5.43
CA GLN A 344 6.62 5.17 4.10
C GLN A 344 6.07 6.40 3.38
N ALA A 345 5.46 7.34 4.10
CA ALA A 345 5.05 8.63 3.54
C ALA A 345 6.22 9.40 2.97
N ASN A 346 7.28 9.56 3.76
CA ASN A 346 8.51 10.22 3.32
C ASN A 346 9.09 9.51 2.09
N ALA A 347 9.07 8.18 2.07
CA ALA A 347 9.61 7.38 0.99
C ALA A 347 8.80 7.50 -0.31
N VAL A 348 7.47 7.54 -0.22
CA VAL A 348 6.57 7.77 -1.37
C VAL A 348 6.78 9.18 -1.94
N VAL A 349 6.89 10.20 -1.09
CA VAL A 349 7.16 11.58 -1.53
C VAL A 349 8.52 11.64 -2.24
N ASP A 350 9.56 11.06 -1.66
CA ASP A 350 10.90 11.01 -2.25
C ASP A 350 10.88 10.31 -3.62
N LEU A 351 10.18 9.19 -3.73
CA LEU A 351 10.05 8.43 -4.97
C LEU A 351 9.30 9.22 -6.04
N LYS A 352 8.14 9.78 -5.69
CA LYS A 352 7.35 10.60 -6.62
C LYS A 352 8.15 11.81 -7.11
N ASN A 353 8.78 12.54 -6.19
CA ASN A 353 9.58 13.71 -6.56
C ASN A 353 10.74 13.32 -7.47
N THR A 354 11.42 12.20 -7.21
CA THR A 354 12.54 11.75 -8.05
C THR A 354 12.06 11.41 -9.46
N ILE A 355 10.92 10.73 -9.59
CA ILE A 355 10.30 10.40 -10.88
C ILE A 355 9.84 11.66 -11.63
N GLU A 356 9.28 12.65 -10.93
CA GLU A 356 8.67 13.84 -11.59
C GLU A 356 9.65 15.00 -11.85
N THR A 357 10.76 15.11 -11.10
CA THR A 357 11.70 16.24 -11.24
C THR A 357 12.51 16.19 -12.54
N ILE A 358 12.65 15.01 -13.17
CA ILE A 358 13.46 14.84 -14.39
C ILE A 358 12.68 15.22 -15.65
N ASP A 359 11.34 15.17 -15.61
CA ASP A 359 10.46 15.53 -16.74
C ASP A 359 10.55 17.03 -17.13
N ILE A 360 11.08 17.88 -16.21
CA ILE A 360 11.35 19.30 -16.49
C ILE A 360 12.70 19.48 -17.23
N SER A 361 13.64 18.54 -17.10
CA SER A 361 14.96 18.63 -17.71
C SER A 361 14.99 18.17 -19.17
N SER A 362 14.10 17.24 -19.56
CA SER A 362 13.99 16.68 -20.92
C SER A 362 13.22 17.57 -21.90
N GLN A 363 12.49 18.59 -21.44
CA GLN A 363 11.81 19.59 -22.28
C GLN A 363 12.62 20.86 -22.59
N SER A 364 13.90 20.93 -22.25
CA SER A 364 14.75 22.13 -22.47
C SER A 364 15.95 21.93 -23.39
N ALA A 365 15.85 21.00 -24.35
CA ALA A 365 16.87 20.86 -25.39
C ALA A 365 16.26 20.67 -26.79
N SER A 366 15.64 21.74 -27.33
CA SER A 366 15.57 21.94 -28.77
C SER A 366 16.16 23.29 -29.16
N GLU A 367 17.36 23.19 -29.74
CA GLU A 367 17.94 24.07 -30.76
C GLU A 367 18.15 25.56 -30.41
N GLN A 368 19.19 25.83 -29.61
CA GLN A 368 20.03 26.99 -29.92
C GLN A 368 20.83 26.69 -31.19
N ILE A 369 20.33 27.16 -32.33
CA ILE A 369 21.13 27.28 -33.55
C ILE A 369 22.19 28.37 -33.30
N PRO A 370 23.50 28.06 -33.34
CA PRO A 370 24.53 29.08 -33.27
C PRO A 370 24.85 29.55 -34.70
N LEU A 371 24.78 30.86 -34.94
CA LEU A 371 25.75 31.69 -35.66
C LEU A 371 25.11 32.96 -36.23
N GLY A 372 25.76 34.11 -36.02
CA GLY A 372 25.74 35.20 -37.00
C GLY A 372 25.43 36.60 -36.45
N ILE A 373 26.50 37.32 -36.14
CA ILE A 373 26.57 38.76 -35.85
C ILE A 373 25.78 39.61 -36.86
N SER A 374 24.94 40.55 -36.40
CA SER A 374 24.92 41.95 -36.91
C SER A 374 24.13 42.92 -35.99
N PRO A 375 24.62 44.15 -35.75
CA PRO A 375 24.08 45.10 -34.77
C PRO A 375 23.16 46.15 -35.43
N LEU A 376 21.86 46.11 -35.14
CA LEU A 376 20.85 47.13 -35.46
C LEU A 376 19.55 46.58 -34.85
N VAL A 377 19.11 46.98 -33.66
CA VAL A 377 18.26 48.17 -33.44
C VAL A 377 18.45 48.62 -31.98
N GLY A 378 19.52 49.36 -31.72
CA GLY A 378 19.60 50.29 -30.61
C GLY A 378 19.28 51.68 -31.13
N ALA A 379 18.00 51.97 -31.43
CA ALA A 379 17.59 53.29 -31.89
C ALA A 379 16.07 53.51 -31.74
N LEU A 380 15.55 53.44 -30.51
CA LEU A 380 14.26 54.06 -30.16
C LEU A 380 14.29 54.90 -28.87
N GLY A 381 15.49 55.18 -28.35
CA GLY A 381 15.69 55.99 -27.14
C GLY A 381 16.20 57.42 -27.36
N ILE A 382 16.49 57.84 -28.60
CA ILE A 382 17.05 59.17 -28.90
C ILE A 382 16.34 59.76 -30.13
N LEU A 383 15.09 60.20 -29.98
CA LEU A 383 14.45 61.18 -30.88
C LEU A 383 13.22 61.86 -30.24
N ILE A 384 13.25 62.09 -28.93
CA ILE A 384 12.31 62.99 -28.23
C ILE A 384 13.01 64.27 -27.71
N ILE A 385 14.34 64.38 -27.87
CA ILE A 385 15.09 65.60 -27.58
C ILE A 385 15.65 66.14 -28.89
N LEU A 386 14.82 66.87 -29.65
CA LEU A 386 15.17 67.94 -30.62
C LEU A 386 13.96 68.39 -31.49
N ARG A 387 12.73 68.35 -30.94
CA ARG A 387 11.62 69.21 -31.40
C ARG A 387 11.51 70.45 -30.51
N ARG A 388 12.60 71.19 -30.44
CA ARG A 388 12.72 72.58 -29.96
C ARG A 388 14.13 73.03 -30.31
N ILE A 389 14.30 73.61 -31.49
CA ILE A 389 15.20 74.73 -31.83
C ILE A 389 14.97 74.99 -33.34
N LYS A 390 14.35 76.15 -33.61
CA LYS A 390 14.22 76.88 -34.88
C LYS A 390 13.16 76.42 -35.88
N GLY A 391 12.09 77.20 -35.88
CA GLY A 391 10.90 77.21 -36.72
C GLY A 391 9.82 77.95 -35.95
#